data_AF-A0A4R8RSB1-F1
#
_entry.id   AF-A0A4R8RSB1-F1
#
_cell.length_a   1.000
_cell.length_b   1.000
_cell.length_c   1.000
_cell.angle_alpha   90.00
_cell.angle_beta   90.00
_cell.angle_gamma   90.00
#
_symmetry.space_group_name_H-M   'P 1'
#
loop_
_entity.id
_entity.type
_entity.pdbx_description
1 polymer ?
#
loop_
_entity_poly.entity_id
_entity_poly.type
_entity_poly.pdbx_seq_one_letter_code
_entity_poly.pdbx_strand_id
1 'polypeptide(L)'
;MDKCDVPWSGWHIRGSLPPCYREAGISCGHFYELRFAHVQMAPKLSRMGNVNQTYLGRIMKPYSDERDSSKHSKLLLHTRAAPKIVAERFLLHAEYEYRDNTASVSPDALRLKKICPHMMIWPSRNTRSNSLTRGLGLEGLSDAVHLAFDRPGQEITGHCNRCPTDYTVVAAPGLLTIRAWHDLGPYTSSPDERWTVHIRSHDNEPPEGPAVHHNPGTARHAYVEG
;
A
#
# COMPACT_ATOMS: atom_id res chain seq x y z
N MET A 1 21.93 -16.84 2.68
CA MET A 1 20.64 -16.13 2.66
C MET A 1 20.90 -14.73 3.14
N ASP A 2 20.70 -13.75 2.26
CA ASP A 2 20.93 -12.35 2.59
C ASP A 2 19.92 -11.92 3.67
N LYS A 3 20.36 -11.15 4.66
CA LYS A 3 19.48 -10.68 5.76
C LYS A 3 18.43 -9.68 5.25
N CYS A 4 18.53 -9.27 3.98
CA CYS A 4 17.73 -8.26 3.31
C CYS A 4 16.59 -8.82 2.42
N ASP A 5 16.45 -10.15 2.28
CA ASP A 5 15.46 -10.79 1.39
C ASP A 5 14.12 -11.11 2.07
N VAL A 6 13.89 -10.64 3.30
CA VAL A 6 12.57 -10.71 3.92
C VAL A 6 11.88 -9.36 3.80
N PRO A 7 10.53 -9.31 3.66
CA PRO A 7 9.82 -8.04 3.72
C PRO A 7 10.28 -7.28 4.96
N TRP A 8 10.83 -6.08 4.74
CA TRP A 8 11.59 -5.40 5.78
C TRP A 8 10.67 -5.16 6.99
N SER A 9 11.21 -5.28 8.20
CA SER A 9 10.47 -4.96 9.43
C SER A 9 11.46 -4.48 10.49
N GLY A 10 12.11 -3.34 10.21
CA GLY A 10 12.65 -2.43 11.22
C GLY A 10 13.66 -2.91 12.27
N TRP A 11 14.33 -4.05 12.14
CA TRP A 11 15.32 -4.49 13.15
C TRP A 11 16.67 -4.98 12.64
N HIS A 12 16.97 -4.92 11.34
CA HIS A 12 18.28 -5.35 10.86
C HIS A 12 18.92 -4.38 9.86
N ILE A 13 20.09 -3.88 10.27
CA ILE A 13 21.20 -3.29 9.51
C ILE A 13 21.16 -1.76 9.32
N ARG A 14 22.02 -1.07 10.09
CA ARG A 14 22.62 0.22 9.75
C ARG A 14 23.69 -0.03 8.68
N GLY A 15 23.38 0.22 7.41
CA GLY A 15 24.34 0.12 6.32
C GLY A 15 23.72 0.55 5.00
N SER A 16 24.42 1.39 4.25
CA SER A 16 24.04 1.88 2.93
C SER A 16 24.02 0.76 1.90
N LEU A 17 22.85 0.50 1.29
CA LEU A 17 22.66 -0.51 0.24
C LEU A 17 23.26 -0.04 -1.12
N PRO A 18 23.75 -0.96 -1.98
CA PRO A 18 24.32 -0.64 -3.29
C PRO A 18 23.29 -0.12 -4.34
N PRO A 19 23.74 0.60 -5.40
CA PRO A 19 22.86 1.26 -6.38
C PRO A 19 22.02 0.34 -7.29
N CYS A 20 22.40 -0.92 -7.48
CA CYS A 20 21.64 -1.90 -8.27
C CYS A 20 20.33 -2.37 -7.60
N TYR A 21 20.07 -1.95 -6.36
CA TYR A 21 18.88 -2.27 -5.57
C TYR A 21 17.76 -1.23 -5.68
N ARG A 22 17.73 -0.41 -6.73
CA ARG A 22 16.63 0.55 -7.01
C ARG A 22 15.38 -0.10 -7.60
N GLU A 23 15.12 -1.38 -7.34
CA GLU A 23 13.78 -1.91 -7.51
C GLU A 23 12.90 -1.29 -6.40
N ALA A 24 12.18 -0.23 -6.73
CA ALA A 24 11.27 0.40 -5.78
C ALA A 24 10.20 -0.61 -5.36
N GLY A 25 10.28 -1.06 -4.10
CA GLY A 25 9.27 -1.93 -3.51
C GLY A 25 7.98 -1.20 -3.17
N ILE A 26 6.92 -1.96 -2.90
CA ILE A 26 5.72 -1.42 -2.27
C ILE A 26 6.00 -1.27 -0.79
N SER A 27 5.93 -0.03 -0.29
CA SER A 27 6.08 0.27 1.12
C SER A 27 4.73 0.49 1.81
N CYS A 28 4.53 -0.17 2.94
CA CYS A 28 3.41 0.05 3.84
C CYS A 28 3.93 0.63 5.16
N GLY A 29 3.58 1.88 5.44
CA GLY A 29 4.09 2.59 6.60
C GLY A 29 5.59 2.84 6.49
N HIS A 30 6.32 2.71 7.60
CA HIS A 30 7.73 3.06 7.63
C HIS A 30 8.68 1.91 7.37
N PHE A 31 8.32 0.69 7.80
CA PHE A 31 9.28 -0.40 7.83
C PHE A 31 8.89 -1.59 6.97
N TYR A 32 7.64 -1.70 6.52
CA TYR A 32 7.24 -2.81 5.66
C TYR A 32 7.51 -2.49 4.20
N GLU A 33 8.37 -3.27 3.56
CA GLU A 33 8.67 -3.15 2.13
C GLU A 33 8.59 -4.53 1.46
N LEU A 34 7.72 -4.66 0.46
CA LEU A 34 7.70 -5.79 -0.45
C LEU A 34 8.52 -5.47 -1.69
N ARG A 35 9.33 -6.43 -2.13
CA ARG A 35 10.12 -6.37 -3.37
C ARG A 35 9.57 -7.35 -4.38
N PHE A 36 9.99 -7.21 -5.63
CA PHE A 36 9.54 -8.08 -6.72
C PHE A 36 9.80 -9.56 -6.41
N ALA A 37 11.00 -9.86 -5.89
CA ALA A 37 11.37 -11.19 -5.46
C ALA A 37 10.40 -11.79 -4.43
N HIS A 38 9.84 -11.01 -3.51
CA HIS A 38 8.88 -11.51 -2.53
C HIS A 38 7.57 -11.92 -3.22
N VAL A 39 7.04 -11.06 -4.09
CA VAL A 39 5.79 -11.29 -4.84
C VAL A 39 5.89 -12.50 -5.77
N GLN A 40 7.08 -12.75 -6.34
CA GLN A 40 7.31 -13.91 -7.20
C GLN A 40 7.58 -15.19 -6.41
N MET A 41 8.42 -15.12 -5.37
CA MET A 41 8.84 -16.31 -4.64
C MET A 41 7.73 -16.87 -3.76
N ALA A 42 6.87 -16.04 -3.16
CA ALA A 42 5.83 -16.55 -2.27
C ALA A 42 4.86 -17.53 -2.97
N PRO A 43 4.21 -17.18 -4.09
CA PRO A 43 3.35 -18.12 -4.81
C PRO A 43 4.09 -19.37 -5.29
N LYS A 44 5.33 -19.20 -5.79
CA LYS A 44 6.18 -20.33 -6.22
C LYS A 44 6.45 -21.31 -5.08
N LEU A 45 6.92 -20.83 -3.93
CA LEU A 45 7.24 -21.67 -2.77
C LEU A 45 5.99 -22.28 -2.15
N SER A 46 4.86 -21.57 -2.17
CA SER A 46 3.56 -22.09 -1.75
C SER A 46 3.15 -23.30 -2.60
N ARG A 47 3.32 -23.23 -3.93
CA ARG A 47 3.03 -24.36 -4.83
C ARG A 47 3.97 -25.55 -4.62
N MET A 48 5.24 -25.30 -4.35
CA MET A 48 6.22 -26.38 -4.14
C MET A 48 5.99 -27.15 -2.83
N GLY A 49 5.48 -26.49 -1.78
CA GLY A 49 5.02 -27.12 -0.54
C GLY A 49 6.11 -27.74 0.37
N ASN A 50 7.27 -28.09 -0.18
CA ASN A 50 8.36 -28.74 0.56
C ASN A 50 9.69 -27.97 0.51
N VAL A 51 9.79 -26.93 -0.32
CA VAL A 51 11.00 -26.12 -0.46
C VAL A 51 10.90 -24.84 0.36
N ASN A 52 11.90 -24.60 1.20
CA ASN A 52 12.17 -23.32 1.88
C ASN A 52 10.95 -22.69 2.59
N GLN A 53 10.14 -23.52 3.25
CA GLN A 53 8.89 -23.09 3.92
C GLN A 53 9.15 -22.08 5.05
N THR A 54 10.32 -22.12 5.69
CA THR A 54 10.74 -21.10 6.66
C THR A 54 10.81 -19.71 6.03
N TYR A 55 11.29 -19.60 4.79
CA TYR A 55 11.37 -18.33 4.09
C TYR A 55 9.99 -17.87 3.61
N LEU A 56 9.17 -18.78 3.06
CA LEU A 56 7.78 -18.48 2.74
C LEU A 56 7.03 -17.96 3.98
N GLY A 57 7.17 -18.62 5.12
CA GLY A 57 6.56 -18.20 6.38
C GLY A 57 6.99 -16.81 6.84
N ARG A 58 8.22 -16.37 6.50
CA ARG A 58 8.67 -14.98 6.77
C ARG A 58 8.04 -13.98 5.82
N ILE A 59 7.95 -14.29 4.52
CA ILE A 59 7.28 -13.42 3.54
C ILE A 59 5.79 -13.24 3.92
N MET A 60 5.13 -14.34 4.29
CA MET A 60 3.70 -14.38 4.57
C MET A 60 3.34 -13.90 5.99
N LYS A 61 4.32 -13.55 6.83
CA LYS A 61 4.06 -13.11 8.20
C LYS A 61 3.38 -11.74 8.19
N PRO A 62 2.21 -11.57 8.85
CA PRO A 62 1.62 -10.26 9.04
C PRO A 62 2.54 -9.32 9.81
N TYR A 63 2.55 -8.06 9.39
CA TYR A 63 3.30 -6.97 9.98
C TYR A 63 2.35 -6.02 10.73
N SER A 64 2.83 -5.49 11.86
CA SER A 64 2.15 -4.48 12.66
C SER A 64 3.17 -3.59 13.34
N ASP A 65 2.97 -2.28 13.30
CA ASP A 65 3.85 -1.28 13.92
C ASP A 65 3.02 -0.04 14.28
N GLU A 66 3.42 0.64 15.34
CA GLU A 66 2.73 1.83 15.84
C GLU A 66 3.76 2.92 16.14
N ARG A 67 3.53 4.13 15.61
CA ARG A 67 4.47 5.26 15.75
C ARG A 67 3.77 6.60 15.74
N ASP A 68 4.42 7.59 16.34
CA ASP A 68 4.04 8.98 16.16
C ASP A 68 4.08 9.34 14.67
N SER A 69 2.94 9.84 14.17
CA SER A 69 2.80 10.23 12.78
C SER A 69 3.69 11.43 12.48
N SER A 70 4.09 12.27 13.42
CA SER A 70 5.16 13.25 13.18
C SER A 70 5.80 13.72 14.49
N LYS A 71 6.99 14.34 14.40
CA LYS A 71 7.61 15.00 15.56
C LYS A 71 6.79 16.17 16.10
N HIS A 72 5.81 16.65 15.34
CA HIS A 72 5.04 17.86 15.62
C HIS A 72 3.55 17.59 15.85
N SER A 73 3.10 16.32 15.75
CA SER A 73 1.71 15.92 15.94
C SER A 73 1.61 14.79 16.95
N LYS A 74 0.64 14.87 17.85
CA LYS A 74 0.28 13.78 18.79
C LYS A 74 -0.48 12.64 18.10
N LEU A 75 -0.62 12.71 16.79
CA LEU A 75 -1.34 11.73 16.00
C LEU A 75 -0.52 10.45 15.93
N LEU A 76 -1.06 9.36 16.42
CA LEU A 76 -0.47 8.03 16.40
C LEU A 76 -0.87 7.32 15.11
N LEU A 77 0.07 6.73 14.39
CA LEU A 77 -0.17 5.91 13.21
C LEU A 77 0.12 4.45 13.55
N HIS A 78 -0.94 3.63 13.59
CA HIS A 78 -0.85 2.18 13.59
C HIS A 78 -0.89 1.69 12.13
N THR A 79 0.14 0.98 11.69
CA THR A 79 0.18 0.34 10.36
C THR A 79 0.11 -1.17 10.52
N ARG A 80 -0.73 -1.84 9.73
CA ARG A 80 -0.76 -3.30 9.58
C ARG A 80 -0.63 -3.67 8.12
N ALA A 81 0.05 -4.78 7.84
CA ALA A 81 0.14 -5.35 6.51
C ALA A 81 0.01 -6.88 6.60
N ALA A 82 -0.91 -7.45 5.84
CA ALA A 82 -1.24 -8.87 5.88
C ALA A 82 -1.19 -9.45 4.46
N PRO A 83 -0.08 -10.10 4.07
CA PRO A 83 0.01 -10.76 2.78
C PRO A 83 -0.84 -12.04 2.77
N LYS A 84 -1.35 -12.40 1.60
CA LYS A 84 -2.17 -13.60 1.37
C LYS A 84 -1.89 -14.15 -0.02
N ILE A 85 -1.92 -15.47 -0.18
CA ILE A 85 -1.87 -16.10 -1.51
C ILE A 85 -3.26 -16.66 -1.80
N VAL A 86 -3.87 -16.20 -2.89
CA VAL A 86 -5.20 -16.65 -3.35
C VAL A 86 -5.09 -17.01 -4.81
N ALA A 87 -5.50 -18.22 -5.19
CA ALA A 87 -5.45 -18.71 -6.58
C ALA A 87 -4.10 -18.40 -7.28
N GLU A 88 -2.99 -18.75 -6.62
CA GLU A 88 -1.60 -18.49 -7.06
C GLU A 88 -1.20 -17.02 -7.23
N ARG A 89 -1.99 -16.08 -6.72
CA ARG A 89 -1.71 -14.64 -6.76
C ARG A 89 -1.30 -14.13 -5.40
N PHE A 90 -0.35 -13.20 -5.37
CA PHE A 90 0.05 -12.53 -4.14
C PHE A 90 -0.83 -11.30 -3.91
N LEU A 91 -1.63 -11.35 -2.84
CA LEU A 91 -2.47 -10.24 -2.40
C LEU A 91 -1.90 -9.63 -1.13
N LEU A 92 -2.13 -8.34 -0.94
CA LEU A 92 -1.73 -7.61 0.26
C LEU A 92 -2.89 -6.77 0.78
N HIS A 93 -3.26 -6.96 2.05
CA HIS A 93 -4.11 -6.01 2.76
C HIS A 93 -3.24 -5.12 3.64
N ALA A 94 -3.31 -3.81 3.45
CA ALA A 94 -2.66 -2.81 4.28
C ALA A 94 -3.71 -1.97 5.02
N GLU A 95 -3.52 -1.78 6.31
CA GLU A 95 -4.38 -0.94 7.15
C GLU A 95 -3.54 0.16 7.80
N TYR A 96 -4.05 1.39 7.74
CA TYR A 96 -3.45 2.58 8.32
C TYR A 96 -4.49 3.22 9.22
N GLU A 97 -4.20 3.26 10.50
CA GLU A 97 -5.09 3.80 11.50
C GLU A 97 -4.42 4.96 12.21
N TYR A 98 -5.06 6.12 12.12
CA TYR A 98 -4.62 7.35 12.75
C TYR A 98 -5.46 7.63 13.97
N ARG A 99 -4.83 7.74 15.14
CA ARG A 99 -5.50 8.03 16.40
C ARG A 99 -5.00 9.35 16.98
N ASP A 100 -5.92 10.24 17.32
CA ASP A 100 -5.61 11.42 18.12
C ASP A 100 -6.46 11.43 19.39
N ASN A 101 -5.80 11.30 20.53
CA ASN A 101 -6.43 11.33 21.85
C ASN A 101 -7.01 12.71 22.22
N THR A 102 -6.76 13.75 21.41
CA THR A 102 -7.28 15.12 21.58
C THR A 102 -8.41 15.48 20.62
N ALA A 103 -8.98 14.48 19.93
CA ALA A 103 -10.23 14.50 19.15
C ALA A 103 -10.21 15.12 17.74
N SER A 104 -9.11 15.71 17.24
CA SER A 104 -9.08 16.27 15.88
C SER A 104 -7.99 15.65 14.99
N VAL A 105 -8.28 14.48 14.41
CA VAL A 105 -7.54 14.06 13.21
C VAL A 105 -7.99 14.97 12.06
N SER A 106 -7.04 15.58 11.35
CA SER A 106 -7.31 16.36 10.13
C SER A 106 -6.51 15.81 8.95
N PRO A 107 -6.98 15.97 7.70
CA PRO A 107 -6.23 15.61 6.50
C PRO A 107 -4.82 16.21 6.44
N ASP A 108 -4.64 17.42 6.96
CA ASP A 108 -3.35 18.12 6.99
C ASP A 108 -2.30 17.41 7.84
N ALA A 109 -2.74 16.73 8.92
CA ALA A 109 -1.86 16.06 9.87
C ALA A 109 -1.42 14.65 9.43
N LEU A 110 -1.94 14.13 8.31
CA LEU A 110 -1.68 12.76 7.85
C LEU A 110 -0.28 12.63 7.24
N ARG A 111 0.53 11.69 7.75
CA ARG A 111 1.88 11.42 7.22
C ARG A 111 1.90 10.47 6.04
N LEU A 112 1.01 9.48 6.00
CA LEU A 112 0.81 8.66 4.81
C LEU A 112 0.31 9.60 3.73
N LYS A 113 1.11 9.75 2.68
CA LYS A 113 0.72 10.54 1.52
C LYS A 113 0.24 9.68 0.37
N LYS A 114 0.28 8.34 0.49
CA LYS A 114 -0.11 7.40 -0.59
C LYS A 114 -0.36 5.98 -0.09
N ILE A 115 -1.29 5.26 -0.72
CA ILE A 115 -1.47 3.80 -0.57
C ILE A 115 -0.90 3.01 -1.76
N CYS A 116 -0.77 3.65 -2.92
CA CYS A 116 -0.05 3.15 -4.09
C CYS A 116 0.65 4.34 -4.77
N PRO A 117 1.59 4.14 -5.71
CA PRO A 117 2.29 5.26 -6.37
C PRO A 117 1.38 6.25 -7.09
N HIS A 118 0.17 5.83 -7.46
CA HIS A 118 -0.82 6.60 -8.23
C HIS A 118 -1.84 7.35 -7.38
N MET A 119 -1.88 7.14 -6.06
CA MET A 119 -2.92 7.73 -5.22
C MET A 119 -2.30 8.50 -4.09
N MET A 120 -2.63 9.78 -4.00
CA MET A 120 -2.08 10.64 -2.96
C MET A 120 -3.16 11.31 -2.11
N ILE A 121 -2.80 11.60 -0.86
CA ILE A 121 -3.63 12.38 0.08
C ILE A 121 -3.07 13.79 0.13
N TRP A 122 -3.90 14.78 -0.24
CA TRP A 122 -3.54 16.19 -0.20
C TRP A 122 -4.03 16.84 1.11
N PRO A 123 -3.21 17.72 1.73
CA PRO A 123 -3.58 18.41 2.96
C PRO A 123 -4.89 19.20 2.81
N SER A 124 -5.02 20.00 1.74
CA SER A 124 -6.16 20.88 1.52
C SER A 124 -7.00 20.47 0.31
N ARG A 125 -8.32 20.70 0.36
CA ARG A 125 -9.19 20.67 -0.84
C ARG A 125 -8.80 21.73 -1.87
N ASN A 126 -8.19 22.82 -1.41
CA ASN A 126 -7.84 23.99 -2.22
C ASN A 126 -6.36 24.04 -2.61
N THR A 127 -5.52 23.11 -2.14
CA THR A 127 -4.20 22.93 -2.77
C THR A 127 -4.49 22.58 -4.21
N ARG A 128 -4.26 23.53 -5.12
CA ARG A 128 -4.59 23.44 -6.53
C ARG A 128 -4.26 22.03 -6.99
N SER A 129 -5.31 21.24 -7.19
CA SER A 129 -5.24 20.10 -8.06
C SER A 129 -4.87 20.72 -9.39
N ASN A 130 -3.57 20.79 -9.71
CA ASN A 130 -3.15 21.28 -11.01
C ASN A 130 -3.99 20.47 -12.01
N SER A 131 -4.59 21.08 -13.01
CA SER A 131 -5.41 20.39 -14.02
C SER A 131 -4.79 19.08 -14.53
N LEU A 132 -3.46 18.97 -14.46
CA LEU A 132 -2.66 17.75 -14.55
C LEU A 132 -3.10 16.62 -13.60
N THR A 133 -3.18 16.78 -12.28
CA THR A 133 -3.58 15.72 -11.32
C THR A 133 -4.98 15.18 -11.59
N ARG A 134 -5.88 16.06 -12.05
CA ARG A 134 -7.27 15.71 -12.39
C ARG A 134 -7.35 14.93 -13.70
N GLY A 135 -6.54 15.30 -14.69
CA GLY A 135 -6.35 14.52 -15.93
C GLY A 135 -5.63 13.18 -15.72
N LEU A 136 -4.87 13.04 -14.63
CA LEU A 136 -4.07 11.87 -14.28
C LEU A 136 -4.80 10.85 -13.37
N GLY A 137 -6.01 11.16 -12.91
CA GLY A 137 -6.79 10.27 -12.03
C GLY A 137 -6.18 10.05 -10.63
N LEU A 138 -5.33 10.98 -10.15
CA LEU A 138 -4.57 10.83 -8.90
C LEU A 138 -5.34 11.28 -7.63
N GLU A 139 -6.58 11.75 -7.77
CA GLU A 139 -7.34 12.47 -6.73
C GLU A 139 -8.24 11.58 -5.86
N GLY A 140 -8.58 10.37 -6.33
CA GLY A 140 -9.63 9.56 -5.71
C GLY A 140 -9.46 9.34 -4.20
N LEU A 141 -8.23 9.09 -3.74
CA LEU A 141 -7.97 8.85 -2.32
C LEU A 141 -8.10 10.13 -1.47
N SER A 142 -7.63 11.27 -1.96
CA SER A 142 -7.71 12.53 -1.22
C SER A 142 -9.18 12.93 -1.02
N ASP A 143 -9.97 12.88 -2.09
CA ASP A 143 -11.40 13.20 -2.04
C ASP A 143 -12.14 12.24 -1.11
N ALA A 144 -11.81 10.94 -1.14
CA ALA A 144 -12.40 9.97 -0.23
C ALA A 144 -12.07 10.25 1.24
N VAL A 145 -10.84 10.67 1.55
CA VAL A 145 -10.45 11.10 2.91
C VAL A 145 -11.25 12.32 3.35
N HIS A 146 -11.31 13.35 2.52
CA HIS A 146 -12.08 14.56 2.80
C HIS A 146 -13.57 14.26 2.99
N LEU A 147 -14.14 13.39 2.16
CA LEU A 147 -15.54 12.97 2.24
C LEU A 147 -15.82 12.16 3.50
N ALA A 148 -14.89 11.31 3.94
CA ALA A 148 -15.03 10.54 5.18
C ALA A 148 -15.10 11.47 6.40
N PHE A 149 -14.32 12.56 6.43
CA PHE A 149 -14.41 13.57 7.49
C PHE A 149 -15.74 14.35 7.45
N ASP A 150 -16.30 14.61 6.27
CA ASP A 150 -17.63 15.24 6.12
C ASP A 150 -18.76 14.29 6.55
N ARG A 151 -18.52 12.97 6.52
CA ARG A 151 -19.50 11.93 6.82
C ARG A 151 -18.97 10.92 7.84
N PRO A 152 -18.74 11.31 9.10
CA PRO A 152 -18.18 10.43 10.12
C PRO A 152 -19.00 9.14 10.29
N GLY A 153 -18.31 8.01 10.42
CA GLY A 153 -18.89 6.68 10.56
C GLY A 153 -19.28 6.02 9.23
N GLN A 154 -19.32 6.75 8.12
CA GLN A 154 -19.61 6.17 6.80
C GLN A 154 -18.33 5.59 6.17
N GLU A 155 -18.43 4.36 5.64
CA GLU A 155 -17.38 3.76 4.81
C GLU A 155 -17.42 4.35 3.40
N ILE A 156 -16.34 5.03 3.02
CA ILE A 156 -16.12 5.53 1.66
C ILE A 156 -15.23 4.53 0.92
N THR A 157 -15.75 3.92 -0.14
CA THR A 157 -15.04 2.95 -0.97
C THR A 157 -14.49 3.61 -2.23
N GLY A 158 -13.32 3.19 -2.70
CA GLY A 158 -12.80 3.56 -4.01
C GLY A 158 -11.75 2.59 -4.53
N HIS A 159 -11.20 2.91 -5.71
CA HIS A 159 -10.21 2.09 -6.39
C HIS A 159 -9.29 2.97 -7.23
N CYS A 160 -8.11 2.45 -7.58
CA CYS A 160 -7.14 3.13 -8.44
C CYS A 160 -7.47 2.93 -9.92
N ASN A 161 -7.31 3.96 -10.75
CA ASN A 161 -7.55 3.80 -12.18
C ASN A 161 -6.36 3.16 -12.93
N ARG A 162 -5.23 2.89 -12.25
CA ARG A 162 -3.99 2.41 -12.88
C ARG A 162 -3.48 1.08 -12.36
N CYS A 163 -3.61 0.79 -11.08
CA CYS A 163 -3.16 -0.47 -10.51
C CYS A 163 -4.30 -1.21 -9.82
N PRO A 164 -4.27 -2.55 -9.70
CA PRO A 164 -5.27 -3.34 -8.99
C PRO A 164 -5.24 -3.06 -7.48
N THR A 165 -5.84 -1.94 -7.09
CA THR A 165 -5.85 -1.47 -5.70
C THR A 165 -7.22 -0.92 -5.39
N ASP A 166 -7.91 -1.59 -4.49
CA ASP A 166 -9.13 -1.12 -3.86
C ASP A 166 -8.80 -0.51 -2.50
N TYR A 167 -9.65 0.40 -2.03
CA TYR A 167 -9.51 0.97 -0.71
C TYR A 167 -10.84 1.34 -0.07
N THR A 168 -10.80 1.49 1.24
CA THR A 168 -11.86 2.09 2.04
C THR A 168 -11.30 3.12 2.98
N VAL A 169 -12.06 4.18 3.22
CA VAL A 169 -11.75 5.20 4.22
C VAL A 169 -12.94 5.37 5.15
N VAL A 170 -12.69 5.34 6.45
CA VAL A 170 -13.68 5.62 7.49
C VAL A 170 -13.06 6.63 8.45
N ALA A 171 -13.75 7.74 8.70
CA ALA A 171 -13.38 8.68 9.75
C ALA A 171 -14.39 8.61 10.89
N ALA A 172 -13.93 8.78 12.12
CA ALA A 172 -14.73 8.94 13.32
C ALA A 172 -14.05 9.99 14.22
N PRO A 173 -14.71 10.50 15.28
CA PRO A 173 -14.08 11.43 16.20
C PRO A 173 -12.74 10.88 16.74
N GLY A 174 -11.63 11.58 16.48
CA GLY A 174 -10.29 11.16 16.89
C GLY A 174 -9.69 9.95 16.15
N LEU A 175 -10.34 9.44 15.10
CA LEU A 175 -9.91 8.23 14.39
C LEU A 175 -10.06 8.38 12.85
N LEU A 176 -9.04 7.99 12.10
CA LEU A 176 -9.14 7.77 10.67
C LEU A 176 -8.56 6.40 10.32
N THR A 177 -9.35 5.55 9.66
CA THR A 177 -8.90 4.25 9.18
C THR A 177 -8.92 4.23 7.66
N ILE A 178 -7.78 3.91 7.06
CA ILE A 178 -7.63 3.67 5.63
C ILE A 178 -7.22 2.21 5.45
N ARG A 179 -7.97 1.46 4.65
CA ARG A 179 -7.61 0.09 4.25
C ARG A 179 -7.38 0.06 2.75
N ALA A 180 -6.37 -0.68 2.33
CA ALA A 180 -6.04 -0.88 0.93
C ALA A 180 -5.82 -2.38 0.68
N TRP A 181 -6.37 -2.86 -0.44
CA TRP A 181 -6.18 -4.22 -0.92
C TRP A 181 -5.46 -4.15 -2.25
N HIS A 182 -4.30 -4.76 -2.33
CA HIS A 182 -3.47 -4.81 -3.52
C HIS A 182 -3.46 -6.21 -4.09
N ASP A 183 -3.61 -6.29 -5.41
CA ASP A 183 -3.36 -7.52 -6.15
C ASP A 183 -2.06 -7.37 -6.94
N LEU A 184 -1.00 -7.98 -6.41
CA LEU A 184 0.36 -7.83 -6.92
C LEU A 184 0.70 -8.86 -8.01
N GLY A 185 -0.30 -9.64 -8.41
CA GLY A 185 -0.20 -10.60 -9.50
C GLY A 185 0.32 -11.99 -9.11
N PRO A 186 0.40 -12.88 -10.10
CA PRO A 186 0.85 -14.25 -9.94
C PRO A 186 2.38 -14.39 -10.01
N TYR A 187 2.84 -15.64 -9.87
CA TYR A 187 4.19 -16.01 -10.29
C TYR A 187 4.31 -15.99 -11.83
N THR A 188 5.31 -15.28 -12.34
CA THR A 188 5.62 -15.11 -13.76
C THR A 188 7.14 -15.13 -13.98
N SER A 189 7.57 -15.55 -15.18
CA SER A 189 9.00 -15.56 -15.53
C SER A 189 9.57 -14.16 -15.81
N SER A 190 8.71 -13.20 -16.12
CA SER A 190 9.01 -11.76 -16.28
C SER A 190 8.15 -10.95 -15.33
N PRO A 191 8.54 -9.73 -14.93
CA PRO A 191 7.69 -8.87 -14.09
C PRO A 191 6.27 -8.69 -14.67
N ASP A 192 5.27 -9.17 -13.94
CA ASP A 192 3.85 -8.99 -14.28
C ASP A 192 3.50 -7.49 -14.23
N GLU A 193 2.66 -7.04 -15.15
CA GLU A 193 2.21 -5.64 -15.21
C GLU A 193 1.54 -5.19 -13.89
N ARG A 194 0.88 -6.11 -13.19
CA ARG A 194 0.27 -5.87 -11.87
C ARG A 194 1.29 -5.52 -10.81
N TRP A 195 2.55 -5.94 -10.97
CA TRP A 195 3.64 -5.53 -10.10
C TRP A 195 4.33 -4.27 -10.63
N THR A 196 4.70 -4.24 -11.91
CA THR A 196 5.52 -3.16 -12.47
C THR A 196 4.83 -1.81 -12.42
N VAL A 197 3.50 -1.79 -12.49
CA VAL A 197 2.70 -0.56 -12.32
C VAL A 197 2.94 0.09 -10.95
N HIS A 198 3.42 -0.63 -9.94
CA HIS A 198 3.79 -0.07 -8.64
C HIS A 198 5.25 0.43 -8.54
N ILE A 199 6.10 0.18 -9.53
CA ILE A 199 7.50 0.62 -9.51
C ILE A 199 7.58 2.04 -10.06
N ARG A 200 8.09 2.99 -9.27
CA ARG A 200 8.44 4.32 -9.80
C ARG A 200 9.69 4.22 -10.66
N SER A 201 9.54 4.45 -11.95
CA SER A 201 10.62 4.64 -12.93
C SER A 201 10.25 5.80 -13.84
N HIS A 202 11.23 6.31 -14.61
CA HIS A 202 11.00 7.31 -15.65
C HIS A 202 9.89 6.86 -16.63
N ASP A 203 9.84 5.57 -16.95
CA ASP A 203 8.85 4.99 -17.87
C ASP A 203 7.54 4.59 -17.19
N ASN A 204 7.43 4.82 -15.88
CA ASN A 204 6.21 4.58 -15.09
C ASN A 204 5.84 5.81 -14.24
N GLU A 205 5.99 6.99 -14.82
CA GLU A 205 5.45 8.24 -14.25
C GLU A 205 4.00 8.46 -14.74
N PRO A 206 3.10 9.02 -13.91
CA PRO A 206 1.84 9.58 -14.42
C PRO A 206 2.13 10.79 -15.34
N PRO A 207 1.58 10.92 -16.58
CA PRO A 207 0.47 10.18 -17.22
C PRO A 207 0.80 8.90 -17.98
N GLU A 208 2.04 8.74 -18.41
CA GLU A 208 2.39 7.92 -19.57
C GLU A 208 2.73 6.47 -19.23
N GLY A 209 2.88 6.18 -17.94
CA GLY A 209 3.20 4.84 -17.45
C GLY A 209 2.08 3.81 -17.65
N PRO A 210 2.40 2.50 -17.53
CA PRO A 210 1.45 1.42 -17.71
C PRO A 210 0.22 1.54 -16.78
N ALA A 211 -0.90 0.99 -17.24
CA ALA A 211 -2.12 0.83 -16.46
C ALA A 211 -2.63 -0.60 -16.61
N VAL A 212 -2.95 -1.24 -15.49
CA VAL A 212 -3.59 -2.55 -15.46
C VAL A 212 -5.07 -2.35 -15.17
N HIS A 213 -5.89 -2.65 -16.17
CA HIS A 213 -7.33 -2.62 -16.01
C HIS A 213 -7.77 -3.67 -14.97
N HIS A 214 -8.62 -3.25 -14.03
CA HIS A 214 -9.32 -4.14 -13.12
C HIS A 214 -10.71 -3.57 -12.83
N ASN A 215 -11.64 -4.44 -12.48
CA ASN A 215 -12.96 -3.98 -12.06
C ASN A 215 -12.88 -3.50 -10.60
N PRO A 216 -13.55 -2.38 -10.25
CA PRO A 216 -13.58 -1.89 -8.88
C PRO A 216 -14.05 -2.97 -7.89
N GLY A 217 -13.40 -3.06 -6.73
CA GLY A 217 -13.73 -4.01 -5.68
C GLY A 217 -13.16 -5.42 -5.86
N THR A 218 -12.53 -5.73 -6.99
CA THR A 218 -12.04 -7.09 -7.26
C THR A 218 -10.86 -7.52 -6.39
N ALA A 219 -9.94 -6.61 -6.07
CA ALA A 219 -8.82 -6.90 -5.18
C ALA A 219 -9.30 -7.10 -3.74
N ARG A 220 -10.25 -6.28 -3.27
CA ARG A 220 -10.91 -6.45 -1.96
C ARG A 220 -11.62 -7.79 -1.89
N HIS A 221 -12.45 -8.09 -2.90
CA HIS A 221 -13.23 -9.33 -2.93
C HIS A 221 -12.33 -10.57 -2.95
N ALA A 222 -11.31 -10.59 -3.82
CA ALA A 222 -10.36 -11.70 -3.89
C ALA A 222 -9.62 -11.93 -2.55
N TYR A 223 -9.30 -10.86 -1.82
CA TYR A 223 -8.64 -10.98 -0.52
C TYR A 223 -9.59 -11.52 0.57
N VAL A 224 -10.84 -11.05 0.60
CA VAL A 224 -11.81 -11.39 1.65
C VAL A 224 -12.38 -12.79 1.47
N GLU A 225 -12.78 -13.15 0.25
CA GLU A 225 -13.49 -14.41 -0.04
C GLU A 225 -12.58 -15.59 -0.40
N GLY A 226 -11.39 -15.32 -0.94
CA GLY A 226 -10.43 -16.36 -1.33
C GLY A 226 -9.62 -16.90 -0.17
#